data_AF-A0AAD3RMU3-F1
#
_entry.id   AF-A0AAD3RMU3-F1
#
_cell.length_a   1.000
_cell.length_b   1.000
_cell.length_c   1.000
_cell.angle_alpha   90.00
_cell.angle_beta   90.00
_cell.angle_gamma   90.00
#
_symmetry.space_group_name_H-M   'P 1'
#
loop_
_entity.id
_entity.type
_entity.pdbx_description
1 polymer ?
#
loop_
_entity_poly.entity_id
_entity_poly.type
_entity_poly.pdbx_seq_one_letter_code
_entity_poly.pdbx_strand_id
1 'polypeptide(L)'
;MVICSEPQEDEMKRKKVVHIDQEIMSSEKVFVDVLKLLHIDFRDAVAKATRQNGKPVVDERILSQILYYLPQLYQLNRDLLRELEERVAHWSDHQRLSDIFVQKGPYLKMYSTYIRQFDNNVALLDEQCRKNPAFAAVVREFE
;
A
#
# COMPACT_ATOMS: atom_id res chain seq x y z
N MET A 1 17.96 -50.63 12.54
CA MET A 1 16.61 -50.05 12.62
C MET A 1 16.74 -48.56 12.32
N VAL A 2 16.75 -48.20 11.03
CA VAL A 2 16.80 -46.80 10.58
C VAL A 2 15.37 -46.43 10.21
N ILE A 3 14.71 -45.66 11.08
CA ILE A 3 13.35 -45.18 10.81
C ILE A 3 13.49 -43.90 9.96
N CYS A 4 12.85 -43.92 8.80
CA CYS A 4 12.67 -42.80 7.88
C CYS A 4 11.98 -41.60 8.55
N SER A 5 12.75 -40.68 9.14
CA SER A 5 12.22 -39.41 9.68
C SER A 5 12.28 -38.24 8.69
N GLU A 6 13.03 -38.35 7.59
CA GLU A 6 13.23 -37.28 6.59
C GLU A 6 11.97 -36.87 5.79
N PRO A 7 11.07 -37.77 5.33
CA PRO A 7 9.97 -37.35 4.45
C PRO A 7 8.88 -36.52 5.16
N GLN A 8 8.61 -36.78 6.45
CA GLN A 8 7.63 -36.02 7.22
C GLN A 8 8.11 -34.60 7.57
N GLU A 9 9.40 -34.45 7.82
CA GLU A 9 9.98 -33.14 8.15
C GLU A 9 9.98 -32.21 6.93
N ASP A 10 10.28 -32.75 5.75
CA ASP A 10 10.25 -32.01 4.48
C ASP A 10 8.83 -31.63 4.06
N GLU A 11 7.85 -32.49 4.25
CA GLU A 11 6.44 -32.16 3.99
C GLU A 11 5.97 -31.02 4.92
N MET A 12 6.36 -31.06 6.19
CA MET A 12 6.02 -30.02 7.16
C MET A 12 6.69 -28.68 6.82
N LYS A 13 7.95 -28.70 6.37
CA LYS A 13 8.66 -27.51 5.88
C LYS A 13 7.95 -26.91 4.67
N ARG A 14 7.55 -27.75 3.70
CA ARG A 14 6.82 -27.29 2.50
C ARG A 14 5.47 -26.64 2.85
N LYS A 15 4.70 -27.24 3.77
CA LYS A 15 3.43 -26.65 4.24
C LYS A 15 3.66 -25.29 4.91
N LYS A 16 4.69 -25.16 5.74
CA LYS A 16 5.04 -23.88 6.39
C LYS A 16 5.40 -22.80 5.37
N VAL A 17 6.18 -23.13 4.34
CA VAL A 17 6.55 -22.18 3.27
C VAL A 17 5.29 -21.65 2.57
N VAL A 18 4.40 -22.55 2.14
CA VAL A 18 3.14 -22.16 1.48
C VAL A 18 2.30 -21.22 2.36
N HIS A 19 2.21 -21.49 3.66
CA HIS A 19 1.48 -20.61 4.59
C HIS A 19 2.13 -19.23 4.72
N ILE A 20 3.46 -19.16 4.83
CA ILE A 20 4.20 -17.89 4.89
C ILE A 20 3.98 -17.08 3.61
N ASP A 21 4.03 -17.71 2.44
CA ASP A 21 3.86 -17.02 1.17
C ASP A 21 2.42 -16.50 0.98
N GLN A 22 1.43 -17.27 1.44
CA GLN A 22 0.03 -16.81 1.52
C GLN A 22 -0.12 -15.62 2.48
N GLU A 23 0.54 -15.67 3.64
CA GLU A 23 0.52 -14.58 4.61
C GLU A 23 1.14 -13.30 4.03
N ILE A 24 2.29 -13.39 3.36
CA ILE A 24 2.95 -12.28 2.68
C ILE A 24 2.01 -11.65 1.63
N MET A 25 1.41 -12.46 0.76
CA MET A 25 0.50 -11.96 -0.27
C MET A 25 -0.77 -11.34 0.32
N SER A 26 -1.36 -11.96 1.36
CA SER A 26 -2.58 -11.45 1.99
C SER A 26 -2.34 -10.14 2.77
N SER A 27 -1.21 -10.01 3.46
CA SER A 27 -0.83 -8.78 4.14
C SER A 27 -0.50 -7.66 3.14
N GLU A 28 0.18 -7.98 2.03
CA GLU A 28 0.43 -7.01 0.95
C GLU A 28 -0.88 -6.51 0.33
N LYS A 29 -1.88 -7.38 0.18
CA LYS A 29 -3.21 -6.99 -0.32
C LYS A 29 -3.87 -5.93 0.57
N VAL A 30 -3.88 -6.16 1.88
CA VAL A 30 -4.40 -5.20 2.86
C VAL A 30 -3.63 -3.88 2.78
N PHE A 31 -2.30 -3.94 2.64
CA PHE A 31 -1.47 -2.75 2.53
C PHE A 31 -1.77 -1.93 1.26
N VAL A 32 -1.94 -2.58 0.11
CA VAL A 32 -2.35 -1.94 -1.15
C VAL A 32 -3.73 -1.28 -1.02
N ASP A 33 -4.67 -1.93 -0.33
CA ASP A 33 -6.00 -1.35 -0.06
C ASP A 33 -5.91 -0.08 0.80
N VAL A 34 -5.03 -0.05 1.81
CA VAL A 34 -4.78 1.16 2.60
C VAL A 34 -4.19 2.28 1.74
N LEU A 35 -3.21 1.98 0.89
CA LEU A 35 -2.63 2.98 -0.02
C LEU A 35 -3.68 3.52 -1.01
N LYS A 36 -4.58 2.65 -1.48
CA LYS A 36 -5.71 3.05 -2.33
C LYS A 36 -6.64 4.01 -1.61
N LEU A 37 -7.02 3.70 -0.36
CA LEU A 37 -7.86 4.57 0.47
C LEU A 37 -7.24 5.96 0.57
N LEU A 38 -5.97 6.03 0.96
CA LEU A 38 -5.28 7.30 1.19
C LEU A 38 -5.12 8.15 -0.08
N HIS A 39 -4.91 7.54 -1.25
CA HIS A 39 -4.54 8.29 -2.45
C HIS A 39 -5.66 8.42 -3.50
N ILE A 40 -6.54 7.43 -3.64
CA ILE A 40 -7.68 7.46 -4.58
C ILE A 40 -8.92 7.91 -3.85
N ASP A 41 -9.34 7.14 -2.85
CA ASP A 41 -10.66 7.31 -2.25
C ASP A 41 -10.75 8.64 -1.49
N PHE A 42 -9.66 9.08 -0.85
CA PHE A 42 -9.57 10.41 -0.24
C PHE A 42 -9.66 11.55 -1.27
N ARG A 43 -8.99 11.43 -2.43
CA ARG A 43 -9.12 12.43 -3.51
C ARG A 43 -10.55 12.50 -4.02
N ASP A 44 -11.20 11.36 -4.17
CA ASP A 44 -12.59 11.28 -4.61
C ASP A 44 -13.55 11.90 -3.58
N ALA A 45 -13.29 11.72 -2.28
CA ALA A 45 -14.04 12.36 -1.21
C ALA A 45 -13.91 13.90 -1.26
N VAL A 46 -12.68 14.42 -1.44
CA VAL A 46 -12.43 15.86 -1.59
C VAL A 46 -13.09 16.42 -2.86
N ALA A 47 -13.04 15.68 -3.97
CA ALA A 47 -13.70 16.06 -5.22
C ALA A 47 -15.23 16.08 -5.08
N LYS A 48 -15.81 15.10 -4.37
CA LYS A 48 -17.25 15.06 -4.05
C LYS A 48 -17.67 16.27 -3.22
N ALA A 49 -16.92 16.59 -2.17
CA ALA A 49 -17.18 17.75 -1.32
C ALA A 49 -17.05 19.07 -2.09
N THR A 50 -16.06 19.18 -2.98
CA THR A 50 -15.91 20.34 -3.88
C THR A 50 -17.15 20.56 -4.76
N ARG A 51 -17.71 19.49 -5.34
CA ARG A 51 -18.95 19.57 -6.13
C ARG A 51 -20.15 20.01 -5.28
N GLN A 52 -20.27 19.49 -4.06
CA GLN A 52 -21.37 19.84 -3.14
C GLN A 52 -21.27 21.27 -2.62
N ASN A 53 -20.06 21.76 -2.38
CA ASN A 53 -19.79 23.10 -1.87
C ASN A 53 -19.88 24.19 -2.96
N GLY A 54 -19.93 23.81 -4.24
CA GLY A 54 -19.96 24.72 -5.39
C GLY A 54 -18.66 25.47 -5.66
N LYS A 55 -17.63 25.26 -4.83
CA LYS A 55 -16.27 25.79 -4.96
C LYS A 55 -15.25 24.82 -4.34
N PRO A 56 -13.98 24.83 -4.78
CA PRO A 56 -12.93 24.00 -4.20
C PRO A 56 -12.86 24.12 -2.68
N VAL A 57 -12.87 22.96 -1.98
CA VAL A 57 -12.67 22.93 -0.52
C VAL A 57 -11.19 23.07 -0.14
N VAL A 58 -10.30 22.72 -1.07
CA VAL A 58 -8.84 22.91 -1.00
C VAL A 58 -8.30 23.07 -2.42
N ASP A 59 -7.16 23.74 -2.59
CA ASP A 59 -6.48 23.86 -3.89
C ASP A 59 -5.88 22.50 -4.31
N GLU A 60 -6.01 22.13 -5.58
CA GLU A 60 -5.54 20.85 -6.11
C GLU A 60 -4.02 20.67 -6.00
N ARG A 61 -3.24 21.74 -6.11
CA ARG A 61 -1.79 21.69 -5.92
C ARG A 61 -1.45 21.39 -4.47
N ILE A 62 -2.21 21.95 -3.54
CA ILE A 62 -2.04 21.68 -2.11
C ILE A 62 -2.46 20.25 -1.78
N LEU A 63 -3.59 19.77 -2.30
CA LEU A 63 -4.00 18.37 -2.14
C LEU A 63 -2.94 17.41 -2.69
N SER A 64 -2.35 17.75 -3.84
CA SER A 64 -1.26 16.97 -4.42
C SER A 64 0.02 16.97 -3.59
N GLN A 65 0.31 18.05 -2.85
CA GLN A 65 1.42 18.10 -1.91
C GLN A 65 1.15 17.28 -0.66
N ILE A 66 -0.06 17.38 -0.09
CA ILE A 66 -0.50 16.57 1.05
C ILE A 66 -0.36 15.08 0.74
N LEU A 67 -0.74 14.66 -0.46
CA LEU A 67 -0.73 13.26 -0.89
C LEU A 67 0.58 12.80 -1.55
N TYR A 68 1.58 13.68 -1.60
CA TYR A 68 2.91 13.28 -2.03
C TYR A 68 3.44 12.24 -1.02
N TYR A 69 3.97 11.07 -1.37
CA TYR A 69 4.35 10.43 -2.62
C TYR A 69 3.52 9.14 -2.79
N LEU A 70 2.28 9.17 -2.29
CA LEU A 70 1.41 8.00 -2.14
C LEU A 70 1.03 7.34 -3.48
N PRO A 71 0.75 8.06 -4.58
CA PRO A 71 0.43 7.43 -5.86
C PRO A 71 1.55 6.52 -6.39
N GLN A 72 2.82 6.91 -6.20
CA GLN A 72 3.97 6.12 -6.61
C GLN A 72 4.17 4.89 -5.73
N LEU A 73 3.98 5.02 -4.42
CA LEU A 73 3.99 3.88 -3.52
C LEU A 73 2.84 2.92 -3.83
N TYR A 74 1.63 3.42 -4.08
CA TYR A 74 0.52 2.58 -4.49
C TYR A 74 0.83 1.79 -5.76
N GLN A 75 1.38 2.45 -6.79
CA GLN A 75 1.75 1.78 -8.03
C GLN A 75 2.79 0.67 -7.79
N LEU A 76 3.85 0.94 -7.03
CA LEU A 76 4.89 -0.03 -6.70
C LEU A 76 4.31 -1.27 -6.01
N ASN A 77 3.49 -1.05 -4.98
CA ASN A 77 2.95 -2.14 -4.17
C ASN A 77 1.81 -2.89 -4.89
N ARG A 78 1.02 -2.21 -5.73
CA ARG A 78 0.03 -2.89 -6.58
C ARG A 78 0.70 -3.81 -7.60
N ASP A 79 1.83 -3.39 -8.17
CA ASP A 79 2.60 -4.24 -9.08
C ASP A 79 3.27 -5.41 -8.35
N LEU A 80 3.76 -5.20 -7.12
CA LEU A 80 4.24 -6.27 -6.24
C LEU A 80 3.13 -7.27 -5.92
N LEU A 81 1.97 -6.80 -5.47
CA LEU A 81 0.81 -7.64 -5.15
C LEU A 81 0.40 -8.50 -6.35
N ARG A 82 0.31 -7.92 -7.55
CA ARG A 82 -0.03 -8.67 -8.76
C ARG A 82 0.93 -9.83 -9.00
N GLU A 83 2.24 -9.60 -8.87
CA GLU A 83 3.25 -10.64 -9.05
C GLU A 83 3.19 -11.71 -7.94
N LEU A 84 2.88 -11.31 -6.70
CA LEU A 84 2.65 -12.24 -5.59
C LEU A 84 1.40 -13.10 -5.82
N GLU A 85 0.29 -12.50 -6.22
CA GLU A 85 -0.97 -13.21 -6.53
C GLU A 85 -0.76 -14.24 -7.65
N GLU A 86 -0.07 -13.84 -8.74
CA GLU A 86 0.24 -14.73 -9.86
C GLU A 86 1.14 -15.90 -9.42
N ARG A 87 2.16 -15.63 -8.61
CA ARG A 87 3.10 -16.63 -8.11
C ARG A 87 2.45 -17.62 -7.13
N VAL A 88 1.60 -17.15 -6.23
CA VAL A 88 0.88 -18.01 -5.28
C VAL A 88 -0.19 -18.84 -6.00
N ALA A 89 -0.86 -18.29 -7.03
CA ALA A 89 -1.82 -19.03 -7.83
C ALA A 89 -1.19 -20.20 -8.61
N HIS A 90 0.06 -20.05 -9.04
CA HIS A 90 0.82 -21.05 -9.82
C HIS A 90 2.03 -21.56 -9.05
N TRP A 91 1.87 -21.80 -7.74
CA TRP A 91 2.99 -22.12 -6.85
C TRP A 91 3.80 -23.34 -7.28
N SER A 92 3.17 -24.34 -7.90
CA SER A 92 3.84 -25.55 -8.39
C SER A 92 4.97 -25.28 -9.38
N ASP A 93 4.87 -24.18 -10.13
CA ASP A 93 5.76 -23.90 -11.25
C ASP A 93 7.05 -23.23 -10.78
N HIS A 94 6.95 -22.42 -9.71
CA HIS A 94 8.09 -21.71 -9.14
C HIS A 94 7.89 -21.41 -7.64
N GLN A 95 8.44 -22.25 -6.77
CA GLN A 95 8.23 -22.19 -5.32
C GLN A 95 9.16 -21.21 -4.60
N ARG A 96 9.15 -19.94 -5.00
CA ARG A 96 9.90 -18.86 -4.33
C ARG A 96 9.27 -17.51 -4.60
N LEU A 97 9.39 -16.57 -3.66
CA LEU A 97 9.02 -15.16 -3.85
C LEU A 97 10.23 -14.22 -3.96
N SER A 98 11.42 -14.69 -3.56
CA SER A 98 12.60 -13.83 -3.38
C SER A 98 13.05 -13.08 -4.64
N ASP A 99 12.85 -13.68 -5.82
CA ASP A 99 13.12 -13.07 -7.12
C ASP A 99 12.24 -11.84 -7.37
N ILE A 100 10.97 -11.87 -6.96
CA ILE A 100 10.05 -10.73 -7.05
C ILE A 100 10.59 -9.57 -6.20
N PHE A 101 10.98 -9.84 -4.96
CA PHE A 101 11.54 -8.82 -4.06
C PHE A 101 12.85 -8.22 -4.59
N VAL A 102 13.73 -9.05 -5.16
CA VAL A 102 14.97 -8.56 -5.79
C VAL A 102 14.67 -7.61 -6.95
N GLN A 103 13.65 -7.91 -7.76
CA GLN A 103 13.20 -7.02 -8.84
C GLN A 103 12.63 -5.69 -8.32
N LYS A 104 11.92 -5.70 -7.17
CA LYS A 104 11.39 -4.47 -6.55
C LYS A 104 12.44 -3.67 -5.78
N GLY A 105 13.53 -4.30 -5.34
CA GLY A 105 14.60 -3.71 -4.52
C GLY A 105 15.06 -2.29 -4.93
N PRO A 106 15.39 -2.04 -6.20
CA PRO A 106 15.82 -0.70 -6.67
C PRO A 106 14.79 0.42 -6.47
N TYR A 107 13.51 0.07 -6.35
CA TYR A 107 12.40 1.01 -6.17
C TYR A 107 12.09 1.30 -4.71
N LEU A 108 12.58 0.48 -3.76
CA LEU A 108 12.31 0.69 -2.32
C LEU A 108 12.83 2.03 -1.78
N LYS A 109 13.80 2.66 -2.47
CA LYS A 109 14.24 4.05 -2.18
C LYS A 109 13.11 5.08 -2.21
N MET A 110 11.99 4.77 -2.87
CA MET A 110 10.76 5.57 -2.86
C MET A 110 10.21 5.78 -1.44
N TYR A 111 10.32 4.76 -0.58
CA TYR A 111 9.93 4.87 0.82
C TYR A 111 10.77 5.90 1.58
N SER A 112 12.08 5.97 1.30
CA SER A 112 12.94 7.01 1.89
C SER A 112 12.50 8.42 1.50
N THR A 113 12.03 8.60 0.25
CA THR A 113 11.46 9.88 -0.21
C THR A 113 10.16 10.21 0.51
N TYR A 114 9.26 9.23 0.65
CA TYR A 114 8.00 9.41 1.38
C TYR A 114 8.25 9.78 2.86
N ILE A 115 9.07 9.00 3.56
CA ILE A 115 9.40 9.24 4.98
C ILE A 115 9.99 10.63 5.18
N ARG A 116 10.88 11.08 4.28
CA ARG A 116 11.48 12.43 4.37
C ARG A 116 10.45 13.56 4.26
N GLN A 117 9.36 13.36 3.51
CA GLN A 117 8.32 14.37 3.32
C GLN A 117 7.14 14.22 4.27
N PHE A 118 7.06 13.12 5.03
CA PHE A 118 5.91 12.79 5.86
C PHE A 118 5.51 13.94 6.80
N ASP A 119 6.47 14.43 7.59
CA ASP A 119 6.20 15.51 8.56
C ASP A 119 5.71 16.80 7.88
N ASN A 120 6.30 17.15 6.72
CA ASN A 120 5.88 18.34 5.96
C ASN A 120 4.44 18.19 5.42
N ASN A 121 4.10 17.00 4.93
CA ASN A 121 2.81 16.73 4.32
C ASN A 121 1.70 16.69 5.37
N VAL A 122 1.97 16.10 6.54
CA VAL A 122 1.06 16.11 7.70
C VAL A 122 0.88 17.53 8.23
N ALA A 123 1.96 18.30 8.37
CA ALA A 123 1.86 19.70 8.81
C ALA A 123 1.01 20.55 7.84
N LEU A 124 1.14 20.32 6.53
CA LEU A 124 0.32 20.98 5.52
C LEU A 124 -1.15 20.55 5.59
N LEU A 125 -1.44 19.26 5.79
CA LEU A 125 -2.79 18.75 6.01
C LEU A 125 -3.44 19.46 7.21
N ASP A 126 -2.75 19.49 8.35
CA ASP A 126 -3.19 20.16 9.57
C ASP A 126 -3.46 21.66 9.35
N GLU A 127 -2.55 22.34 8.65
CA GLU A 127 -2.71 23.75 8.30
C GLU A 127 -3.97 23.98 7.45
N GLN A 128 -4.20 23.14 6.43
CA GLN A 128 -5.39 23.25 5.59
C GLN A 128 -6.68 22.92 6.35
N CYS A 129 -6.65 21.98 7.29
CA CYS A 129 -7.79 21.71 8.16
C CYS A 129 -8.13 22.93 9.05
N ARG A 130 -7.13 23.65 9.57
CA ARG A 130 -7.38 24.88 10.35
C ARG A 130 -7.94 26.02 9.50
N LYS A 131 -7.44 26.18 8.26
CA LYS A 131 -7.82 27.28 7.35
C LYS A 131 -9.14 27.06 6.63
N ASN A 132 -9.50 25.81 6.35
CA ASN A 132 -10.64 25.46 5.49
C ASN A 132 -11.61 24.51 6.23
N PRO A 133 -12.65 25.04 6.91
CA PRO A 133 -13.59 24.22 7.68
C PRO A 133 -14.30 23.14 6.85
N ALA A 134 -14.58 23.42 5.57
CA ALA A 134 -15.19 22.44 4.66
C ALA A 134 -14.24 21.28 4.37
N PHE A 135 -12.95 21.54 4.13
CA PHE A 135 -11.95 20.49 3.95
C PHE A 135 -11.72 19.70 5.25
N ALA A 136 -11.69 20.37 6.40
CA ALA A 136 -11.59 19.70 7.70
C ALA A 136 -12.78 18.76 7.97
N ALA A 137 -13.98 19.10 7.49
CA ALA A 137 -15.13 18.21 7.58
C ALA A 137 -14.95 16.95 6.74
N VAL A 138 -14.38 17.07 5.53
CA VAL A 138 -14.06 15.92 4.68
C VAL A 138 -13.03 15.01 5.35
N VAL A 139 -11.96 15.57 5.91
CA VAL A 139 -10.92 14.79 6.59
C VAL A 139 -11.51 14.00 7.77
N ARG A 140 -12.33 14.65 8.62
CA ARG A 140 -13.00 13.98 9.74
C ARG A 140 -14.03 12.93 9.34
N GLU A 141 -14.67 13.07 8.18
CA GLU A 141 -15.61 12.07 7.67
C GLU A 141 -14.87 10.87 7.04
N PHE A 142 -13.63 11.09 6.61
CA PHE A 142 -12.78 10.07 6.00
C PHE A 142 -11.99 9.24 7.03
N GLU A 143 -11.68 9.83 8.20
CA GLU A 143 -11.15 9.13 9.39
C GLU A 143 -12.15 8.10 9.96
#